data_AF-A0A8S1Q5R6-F1
#
_entry.id   AF-A0A8S1Q5R6-F1
#
_cell.length_a   1.000
_cell.length_b   1.000
_cell.length_c   1.000
_cell.angle_alpha   90.00
_cell.angle_beta   90.00
_cell.angle_gamma   90.00
#
_symmetry.space_group_name_H-M   'P 1'
#
loop_
_entity.id
_entity.type
_entity.pdbx_description
1 polymer ?
#
loop_
_entity_poly.entity_id
_entity_poly.type
_entity_poly.pdbx_seq_one_letter_code
_entity_poly.pdbx_strand_id
1 'polypeptide(L)'
;MGNWAEISDNFTDSSQVIYKGEYQYGKKIGRWDIQCRKKIDQPFKIIGGGLYDEKGDVKIGYWEEISDKFRDFSQIIYKGDYINGQKIGRWNIEYRKDFDDNFQNIGGGLYIKRSNTAKVFYDKQILNNEIEDCKDESDYWDFLNEKFQKIGEQQIDVDKSCQQVDGGVKFGKWIELHDGFMNSSQVTFHGQYENGRKVNRWDIILNKNGKQQSIGGGFYDYKEGEDYSLVKLGNWIELDDGFNDFCQITYQGEYLKNKKVGRWDSYFQGIQMYIVYKQQKQIRGGGLYNENGQKHGKWTLLSDNFFIYNLITYIGSFQDGEKVGQWDTMKIQIQDDNLIFEKMYKILIINQWIKNILNKQKQMKYSICISKFQQLLLIIIQKSYSAIQNKRSKLLKKQKPYIMINILNIL
;
A
#
# COMPACT_ATOMS: atom_id res chain seq x y z
N MET A 1 13.87 -2.08 -39.24
CA MET A 1 14.44 -2.19 -37.87
C MET A 1 14.92 -0.81 -37.47
N GLY A 2 14.71 -0.39 -36.23
CA GLY A 2 15.18 0.92 -35.77
C GLY A 2 15.21 0.98 -34.25
N ASN A 3 16.05 1.89 -33.73
CA ASN A 3 16.09 2.23 -32.31
C ASN A 3 15.01 3.26 -32.00
N TRP A 4 14.23 3.04 -30.95
CA TRP A 4 13.13 3.92 -30.56
C TRP A 4 13.22 4.32 -29.10
N ALA A 5 12.60 5.45 -28.80
CA ALA A 5 12.33 5.89 -27.44
C ALA A 5 10.83 6.19 -27.32
N GLU A 6 10.16 5.53 -26.39
CA GLU A 6 8.76 5.75 -26.07
C GLU A 6 8.64 6.54 -24.78
N ILE A 7 7.65 7.43 -24.74
CA ILE A 7 7.30 8.19 -23.54
C ILE A 7 6.31 7.36 -22.74
N SER A 8 6.55 7.23 -21.44
CA SER A 8 5.60 6.56 -20.54
C SER A 8 4.34 7.39 -20.33
N ASP A 9 3.20 6.74 -20.12
CA ASP A 9 1.95 7.41 -19.71
C ASP A 9 2.10 8.15 -18.36
N ASN A 10 3.09 7.76 -17.56
CA ASN A 10 3.46 8.41 -16.30
C ASN A 10 4.51 9.52 -16.45
N PHE A 11 4.76 10.02 -17.66
CA PHE A 11 5.73 11.08 -17.88
C PHE A 11 5.22 12.42 -17.31
N THR A 12 5.88 12.90 -16.25
CA THR A 12 5.58 14.19 -15.61
C THR A 12 6.84 15.05 -15.50
N ASP A 13 6.66 16.33 -15.17
CA ASP A 13 7.78 17.26 -14.95
C ASP A 13 8.74 16.80 -13.84
N SER A 14 8.24 16.04 -12.86
CA SER A 14 9.02 15.52 -11.74
C SER A 14 9.43 14.04 -11.89
N SER A 15 8.89 13.32 -12.88
CA SER A 15 9.24 11.94 -13.19
C SER A 15 9.18 11.71 -14.69
N GLN A 16 10.33 11.86 -15.36
CA GLN A 16 10.43 11.65 -16.80
C GLN A 16 10.87 10.22 -17.05
N VAL A 17 9.94 9.36 -17.48
CA VAL A 17 10.19 7.94 -17.76
C VAL A 17 10.05 7.67 -19.24
N ILE A 18 11.06 7.01 -19.81
CA ILE A 18 11.06 6.58 -21.22
C ILE A 18 11.46 5.11 -21.33
N TYR A 19 11.00 4.46 -22.39
CA TYR A 19 11.39 3.10 -22.76
C TYR A 19 12.25 3.17 -24.01
N LYS A 20 13.43 2.54 -24.02
CA LYS A 20 14.32 2.50 -25.18
C LYS A 20 14.59 1.07 -25.61
N GLY A 21 14.50 0.81 -26.90
CA GLY A 21 14.81 -0.49 -27.47
C GLY A 21 14.63 -0.51 -28.98
N GLU A 22 14.54 -1.70 -29.54
CA GLU A 22 14.45 -1.91 -30.97
C GLU A 22 13.06 -2.36 -31.40
N TYR A 23 12.63 -1.84 -32.55
CA TYR A 23 11.44 -2.30 -33.26
C TYR A 23 11.80 -3.00 -34.55
N GLN A 24 11.09 -4.11 -34.82
CA GLN A 24 11.09 -4.80 -36.09
C GLN A 24 9.65 -5.09 -36.52
N TYR A 25 9.25 -4.60 -37.69
CA TYR A 25 7.89 -4.72 -38.23
C TYR A 25 6.76 -4.29 -37.27
N GLY A 26 6.99 -3.21 -36.53
CA GLY A 26 5.99 -2.68 -35.58
C GLY A 26 5.93 -3.42 -34.25
N LYS A 27 6.82 -4.40 -34.01
CA LYS A 27 6.92 -5.15 -32.75
C LYS A 27 8.21 -4.86 -31.99
N LYS A 28 8.15 -4.89 -30.66
CA LYS A 28 9.30 -4.76 -29.76
C LYS A 28 10.13 -6.04 -29.79
N ILE A 29 11.42 -5.92 -30.03
CA ILE A 29 12.37 -7.05 -30.04
C ILE A 29 13.58 -6.76 -29.15
N GLY A 30 14.26 -7.81 -28.71
CA GLY A 30 15.55 -7.70 -28.03
C GLY A 30 15.48 -6.92 -26.71
N ARG A 31 16.57 -6.21 -26.38
CA ARG A 31 16.71 -5.49 -25.11
C ARG A 31 15.90 -4.19 -25.12
N TRP A 32 15.10 -4.03 -24.07
CA TRP A 32 14.36 -2.81 -23.78
C TRP A 32 14.70 -2.30 -22.39
N ASP A 33 15.25 -1.09 -22.32
CA ASP A 33 15.62 -0.43 -21.08
C ASP A 33 14.56 0.59 -20.66
N ILE A 34 14.23 0.60 -19.36
CA ILE A 34 13.42 1.63 -18.74
C ILE A 34 14.36 2.67 -18.16
N GLN A 35 14.27 3.91 -18.63
CA GLN A 35 15.12 5.00 -18.23
C GLN A 35 14.31 6.08 -17.54
N CYS A 36 14.83 6.64 -16.44
CA CYS A 36 14.19 7.72 -15.71
C CYS A 36 15.16 8.83 -15.33
N ARG A 37 14.68 10.08 -15.30
CA ARG A 37 15.36 11.23 -14.67
C ARG A 37 14.37 12.08 -13.89
N LYS A 38 14.88 12.77 -12.87
CA LYS A 38 14.08 13.65 -12.00
C LYS A 38 13.90 15.05 -12.56
N LYS A 39 14.88 15.54 -13.32
CA LYS A 39 14.89 16.90 -13.89
C LYS A 39 15.47 16.88 -15.31
N ILE A 40 15.09 17.87 -16.11
CA ILE A 40 15.47 17.97 -17.52
C ILE A 40 16.99 18.12 -17.72
N ASP A 41 17.67 18.74 -16.77
CA ASP A 41 19.12 18.98 -16.76
C ASP A 41 19.94 17.76 -16.29
N GLN A 42 19.27 16.70 -15.81
CA GLN A 42 19.92 15.48 -15.36
C GLN A 42 19.98 14.43 -16.47
N PRO A 43 21.02 13.60 -16.50
CA PRO A 43 21.06 12.45 -17.40
C PRO A 43 20.02 11.41 -16.98
N PHE A 44 19.51 10.67 -17.95
CA PHE A 44 18.69 9.48 -17.70
C PHE A 44 19.52 8.39 -17.00
N LYS A 45 18.90 7.71 -16.03
CA LYS A 45 19.42 6.51 -15.39
C LYS A 45 18.55 5.32 -15.78
N ILE A 46 19.17 4.18 -16.08
CA ILE A 46 18.45 2.92 -16.27
C ILE A 46 17.91 2.49 -14.90
N ILE A 47 16.61 2.23 -14.82
CA ILE A 47 15.92 1.79 -13.61
C ILE A 47 15.26 0.43 -13.78
N GLY A 48 15.22 -0.10 -15.00
CA GLY A 48 14.69 -1.42 -15.27
C GLY A 48 14.75 -1.78 -16.74
N GLY A 49 13.94 -2.74 -17.15
CA GLY A 49 13.94 -3.27 -18.52
C GLY A 49 13.97 -4.80 -18.56
N GLY A 50 14.10 -5.34 -19.77
CA GLY A 50 14.17 -6.78 -20.00
C GLY A 50 14.31 -7.12 -21.48
N LEU A 51 14.03 -8.36 -21.84
CA LEU A 51 14.17 -8.88 -23.20
C LEU A 51 12.82 -9.25 -23.79
N TYR A 52 12.59 -8.87 -25.04
CA TYR A 52 11.57 -9.43 -25.91
C TYR A 52 12.20 -10.51 -26.80
N ASP A 53 11.40 -11.51 -27.18
CA ASP A 53 11.82 -12.53 -28.13
C ASP A 53 12.06 -11.98 -29.55
N GLU A 54 12.64 -12.82 -30.41
CA GLU A 54 12.95 -12.44 -31.81
C GLU A 54 11.70 -12.34 -32.70
N LYS A 55 10.56 -12.93 -32.27
CA LYS A 55 9.28 -12.88 -32.99
C LYS A 55 8.48 -11.60 -32.69
N GLY A 56 8.87 -10.92 -31.61
CA GLY A 56 8.39 -9.61 -31.19
C GLY A 56 7.22 -9.66 -30.21
N ASP A 57 7.19 -8.66 -29.33
CA ASP A 57 6.16 -8.38 -28.31
C ASP A 57 5.99 -9.43 -27.20
N VAL A 58 6.75 -10.52 -27.21
CA VAL A 58 6.72 -11.52 -26.14
C VAL A 58 7.88 -11.29 -25.17
N LYS A 59 7.58 -10.89 -23.93
CA LYS A 59 8.58 -10.76 -22.86
C LYS A 59 9.17 -12.12 -22.49
N ILE A 60 10.49 -12.18 -22.32
CA ILE A 60 11.24 -13.36 -21.92
C ILE A 60 12.35 -13.01 -20.92
N GLY A 61 12.73 -14.00 -20.10
CA GLY A 61 13.82 -13.88 -19.13
C GLY A 61 13.52 -12.89 -18.01
N TYR A 62 14.56 -12.37 -17.39
CA TYR A 62 14.46 -11.47 -16.25
C TYR A 62 13.98 -10.06 -16.68
N TRP A 63 13.03 -9.52 -15.94
CA TRP A 63 12.44 -8.21 -16.15
C TRP A 63 12.39 -7.40 -14.85
N GLU A 64 12.62 -6.10 -15.00
CA GLU A 64 12.40 -5.08 -13.97
C GLU A 64 11.36 -4.09 -14.50
N GLU A 65 10.12 -4.19 -14.01
CA GLU A 65 8.97 -3.42 -14.47
C GLU A 65 8.65 -2.30 -13.48
N ILE A 66 8.27 -1.13 -13.98
CA ILE A 66 7.76 -0.06 -13.12
C ILE A 66 6.26 -0.22 -12.88
N SER A 67 5.80 0.24 -11.71
CA SER A 67 4.36 0.33 -11.42
C SER A 67 3.66 1.40 -12.24
N ASP A 68 2.37 1.20 -12.54
CA ASP A 68 1.51 2.24 -13.14
C ASP A 68 1.37 3.48 -12.24
N LYS A 69 1.76 3.37 -10.97
CA LYS A 69 1.80 4.47 -9.99
C LYS A 69 3.21 5.01 -9.77
N PHE A 70 4.16 4.73 -10.66
CA PHE A 70 5.54 5.20 -10.56
C PHE A 70 5.60 6.74 -10.66
N ARG A 71 5.95 7.39 -9.55
CA ARG A 71 6.01 8.85 -9.40
C ARG A 71 7.29 9.26 -8.68
N ASP A 72 7.60 10.56 -8.70
CA ASP A 72 8.74 11.15 -8.00
C ASP A 72 8.85 10.78 -6.52
N PHE A 73 7.72 10.69 -5.82
CA PHE A 73 7.60 10.31 -4.41
C PHE A 73 6.93 8.93 -4.21
N SER A 74 7.00 8.03 -5.19
CA SER A 74 6.65 6.63 -5.00
C SER A 74 7.18 5.83 -6.19
N GLN A 75 8.34 5.22 -6.00
CA GLN A 75 9.00 4.47 -7.08
C GLN A 75 8.96 3.00 -6.73
N ILE A 76 8.04 2.29 -7.38
CA ILE A 76 7.82 0.86 -7.18
C ILE A 76 8.26 0.12 -8.44
N ILE A 77 9.06 -0.92 -8.26
CA ILE A 77 9.53 -1.82 -9.30
C ILE A 77 9.15 -3.26 -8.96
N TYR A 78 8.76 -4.02 -9.98
CA TYR A 78 8.53 -5.45 -9.91
C TYR A 78 9.65 -6.18 -10.64
N LYS A 79 10.28 -7.15 -9.98
CA LYS A 79 11.41 -7.89 -10.54
C LYS A 79 11.14 -9.38 -10.57
N GLY A 80 11.35 -10.02 -11.70
CA GLY A 80 11.20 -11.46 -11.82
C GLY A 80 11.27 -11.93 -13.26
N ASP A 81 11.03 -13.21 -13.49
CA ASP A 81 11.20 -13.83 -14.79
C ASP A 81 9.89 -13.95 -15.58
N TYR A 82 10.05 -13.88 -16.90
CA TYR A 82 9.05 -14.16 -17.90
C TYR A 82 9.42 -15.40 -18.72
N ILE A 83 8.42 -16.22 -19.03
CA ILE A 83 8.50 -17.25 -20.07
C ILE A 83 7.29 -17.08 -20.98
N ASN A 84 7.53 -16.84 -22.27
CA ASN A 84 6.50 -16.67 -23.30
C ASN A 84 5.43 -15.62 -22.90
N GLY A 85 5.88 -14.46 -22.41
CA GLY A 85 4.98 -13.37 -21.99
C GLY A 85 4.31 -13.57 -20.64
N GLN A 86 4.51 -14.72 -19.97
CA GLN A 86 3.92 -15.00 -18.66
C GLN A 86 4.94 -14.85 -17.53
N LYS A 87 4.56 -14.17 -16.45
CA LYS A 87 5.35 -14.11 -15.22
C LYS A 87 5.47 -15.50 -14.61
N ILE A 88 6.67 -15.86 -14.19
CA ILE A 88 6.98 -17.13 -13.53
C ILE A 88 7.95 -16.90 -12.37
N GLY A 89 8.03 -17.88 -11.48
CA GLY A 89 9.00 -17.89 -10.40
C GLY A 89 8.76 -16.78 -9.37
N ARG A 90 9.80 -16.49 -8.59
CA ARG A 90 9.75 -15.46 -7.56
C ARG A 90 9.72 -14.07 -8.20
N TRP A 91 8.72 -13.29 -7.83
CA TRP A 91 8.62 -11.88 -8.17
C TRP A 91 8.76 -11.03 -6.92
N ASN A 92 9.71 -10.10 -6.93
CA ASN A 92 9.96 -9.18 -5.83
C ASN A 92 9.34 -7.82 -6.13
N ILE A 93 8.83 -7.16 -5.08
CA ILE A 93 8.37 -5.78 -5.12
C ILE A 93 9.42 -4.96 -4.41
N GLU A 94 10.04 -4.04 -5.14
CA GLU A 94 11.01 -3.11 -4.62
C GLU A 94 10.45 -1.69 -4.60
N TYR A 95 10.80 -0.94 -3.57
CA TYR A 95 10.36 0.43 -3.39
C TYR A 95 11.51 1.31 -2.93
N ARG A 96 11.54 2.54 -3.45
CA ARG A 96 12.33 3.62 -2.87
C ARG A 96 11.51 4.89 -2.74
N LYS A 97 11.86 5.67 -1.72
CA LYS A 97 11.13 6.87 -1.35
C LYS A 97 11.48 8.07 -2.24
N ASP A 98 12.77 8.27 -2.45
CA ASP A 98 13.34 9.33 -3.28
C ASP A 98 14.29 8.75 -4.34
N PHE A 99 14.53 9.50 -5.42
CA PHE A 99 15.35 9.07 -6.57
C PHE A 99 16.81 8.71 -6.21
N ASP A 100 17.32 9.28 -5.13
CA ASP A 100 18.69 9.06 -4.65
C ASP A 100 18.79 7.93 -3.61
N ASP A 101 17.65 7.36 -3.21
CA ASP A 101 17.62 6.22 -2.30
C ASP A 101 17.85 4.90 -3.04
N ASN A 102 18.35 3.92 -2.31
CA ASN A 102 18.39 2.54 -2.78
C ASN A 102 16.98 1.93 -2.71
N PHE A 103 16.68 1.06 -3.67
CA PHE A 103 15.49 0.22 -3.61
C PHE A 103 15.57 -0.75 -2.42
N GLN A 104 14.43 -0.92 -1.76
CA GLN A 104 14.24 -1.86 -0.66
C GLN A 104 13.17 -2.87 -1.09
N ASN A 105 13.43 -4.15 -0.87
CA ASN A 105 12.42 -5.18 -1.06
C ASN A 105 11.32 -5.00 0.00
N ILE A 106 10.09 -4.77 -0.45
CA ILE A 106 8.92 -4.57 0.40
C ILE A 106 7.89 -5.69 0.25
N GLY A 107 8.15 -6.69 -0.59
CA GLY A 107 7.24 -7.79 -0.80
C GLY A 107 7.45 -8.55 -2.09
N GLY A 108 6.38 -9.18 -2.57
CA GLY A 108 6.42 -10.08 -3.70
C GLY A 108 5.67 -11.39 -3.46
N GLY A 109 5.91 -12.36 -4.32
CA GLY A 109 5.36 -13.70 -4.22
C GLY A 109 5.78 -14.58 -5.39
N LEU A 110 5.16 -15.75 -5.52
CA LEU A 110 5.50 -16.75 -6.53
C LEU A 110 4.43 -16.79 -7.62
N TYR A 111 4.84 -16.65 -8.88
CA TYR A 111 4.02 -17.00 -10.03
C TYR A 111 4.34 -18.42 -10.49
N ILE A 112 3.32 -19.24 -10.69
CA ILE A 112 3.44 -20.54 -11.33
C ILE A 112 2.90 -20.46 -12.76
N LYS A 113 3.56 -21.20 -13.65
CA LYS A 113 3.07 -21.39 -15.02
C LYS A 113 1.73 -22.14 -14.92
N ARG A 114 0.72 -21.70 -15.67
CA ARG A 114 -0.46 -22.56 -15.93
C ARG A 114 0.00 -23.70 -16.82
N SER A 115 0.50 -24.78 -16.22
CA SER A 115 0.57 -26.04 -16.93
C SER A 115 -0.84 -26.62 -17.00
N ASN A 116 -1.17 -27.26 -18.11
CA ASN A 116 -2.40 -28.03 -18.29
C ASN A 116 -2.52 -29.22 -17.30
N THR A 117 -1.51 -29.39 -16.43
CA THR A 117 -1.46 -30.35 -15.34
C THR A 117 -1.95 -29.80 -13.99
N ALA A 118 -2.65 -28.66 -13.94
CA ALA A 118 -3.36 -28.25 -12.71
C ALA A 118 -4.41 -29.28 -12.20
N LYS A 119 -4.68 -30.35 -12.98
CA LYS A 119 -5.44 -31.53 -12.55
C LYS A 119 -4.58 -32.70 -12.04
N VAL A 120 -3.26 -32.62 -12.16
CA VAL A 120 -2.33 -33.47 -11.43
C VAL A 120 -2.16 -32.83 -10.06
N PHE A 121 -3.08 -33.14 -9.16
CA PHE A 121 -2.83 -33.11 -7.74
C PHE A 121 -1.51 -33.86 -7.51
N TYR A 122 -0.40 -33.11 -7.42
CA TYR A 122 0.80 -33.66 -6.81
C TYR A 122 0.42 -33.89 -5.36
N ASP A 123 0.38 -35.17 -5.00
CA ASP A 123 0.10 -35.62 -3.65
C ASP A 123 1.04 -34.88 -2.70
N LYS A 124 0.47 -34.07 -1.81
CA LYS A 124 1.19 -33.21 -0.86
C LYS A 124 2.21 -34.01 -0.04
N GLN A 125 2.02 -35.34 0.05
CA GLN A 125 2.91 -36.31 0.67
C GLN A 125 4.25 -36.51 -0.08
N ILE A 126 4.29 -36.46 -1.41
CA ILE A 126 5.53 -36.68 -2.17
C ILE A 126 6.46 -35.46 -2.06
N LEU A 127 5.89 -34.24 -2.14
CA LEU A 127 6.69 -33.02 -1.95
C LEU A 127 7.25 -32.95 -0.52
N ASN A 128 6.44 -33.26 0.49
CA ASN A 128 6.88 -33.18 1.89
C ASN A 128 8.04 -34.14 2.21
N ASN A 129 8.12 -35.30 1.56
CA ASN A 129 9.21 -36.26 1.77
C ASN A 129 10.52 -35.85 1.08
N GLU A 130 10.47 -35.07 -0.01
CA GLU A 130 11.68 -34.58 -0.72
C GLU A 130 12.18 -33.22 -0.15
N ILE A 131 11.33 -32.50 0.59
CA ILE A 131 11.66 -31.19 1.18
C ILE A 131 12.52 -31.32 2.45
N GLU A 132 12.51 -32.47 3.13
CA GLU A 132 13.29 -32.67 4.37
C GLU A 132 14.82 -32.51 4.17
N ASP A 133 15.30 -32.57 2.92
CA ASP A 133 16.72 -32.43 2.57
C ASP A 133 17.17 -30.99 2.30
N CYS A 134 16.26 -30.00 2.22
CA CYS A 134 16.63 -28.60 2.00
C CYS A 134 17.25 -27.98 3.25
N LYS A 135 18.45 -27.41 3.12
CA LYS A 135 19.21 -26.88 4.27
C LYS A 135 18.71 -25.52 4.75
N ASP A 136 18.17 -24.72 3.83
CA ASP A 136 17.63 -23.39 4.10
C ASP A 136 16.59 -22.98 3.05
N GLU A 137 16.05 -21.76 3.21
CA GLU A 137 15.03 -21.21 2.33
C GLU A 137 15.55 -20.99 0.90
N SER A 138 16.84 -20.67 0.70
CA SER A 138 17.42 -20.50 -0.64
C SER A 138 17.48 -21.83 -1.38
N ASP A 139 17.96 -22.88 -0.70
CA ASP A 139 18.07 -24.24 -1.21
C ASP A 139 16.69 -24.81 -1.61
N TYR A 140 15.67 -24.51 -0.81
CA TYR A 140 14.27 -24.84 -1.12
C TYR A 140 13.78 -24.18 -2.42
N TRP A 141 14.13 -22.90 -2.64
CA TRP A 141 13.72 -22.19 -3.84
C TRP A 141 14.46 -22.67 -5.09
N ASP A 142 15.75 -22.96 -4.98
CA ASP A 142 16.56 -23.50 -6.07
C ASP A 142 16.05 -24.89 -6.50
N PHE A 143 15.74 -25.76 -5.53
CA PHE A 143 15.13 -27.07 -5.77
C PHE A 143 13.80 -26.98 -6.53
N LEU A 144 12.89 -26.09 -6.08
CA LEU A 144 11.61 -25.90 -6.76
C LEU A 144 11.80 -25.39 -8.20
N ASN A 145 12.70 -24.43 -8.40
CA ASN A 145 12.99 -23.88 -9.74
C ASN A 145 13.50 -24.97 -10.70
N GLU A 146 14.40 -25.86 -10.25
CA GLU A 146 14.90 -26.97 -11.07
C GLU A 146 13.77 -27.95 -11.46
N LYS A 147 12.91 -28.33 -10.50
CA LYS A 147 11.77 -29.24 -10.77
C LYS A 147 10.77 -28.61 -11.74
N PHE A 148 10.46 -27.32 -11.58
CA PHE A 148 9.53 -26.62 -12.48
C PHE A 148 10.08 -26.47 -13.90
N GLN A 149 11.40 -26.29 -14.08
CA GLN A 149 12.02 -26.27 -15.41
C GLN A 149 11.82 -27.62 -16.13
N LYS A 150 12.03 -28.75 -15.45
CA LYS A 150 11.85 -30.09 -16.04
C LYS A 150 10.41 -30.41 -16.43
N ILE A 151 9.42 -29.90 -15.69
CA ILE A 151 7.99 -30.10 -16.00
C ILE A 151 7.53 -29.26 -17.20
N GLY A 152 8.24 -28.15 -17.49
CA GLY A 152 7.87 -27.21 -18.55
C GLY A 152 8.05 -27.71 -20.00
N GLU A 153 8.74 -28.84 -20.20
CA GLU A 153 9.14 -29.35 -21.53
C GLU A 153 8.10 -30.29 -22.19
N GLN A 154 7.06 -30.73 -21.48
CA GLN A 154 6.01 -31.56 -22.07
C GLN A 154 4.86 -30.70 -22.62
N GLN A 155 4.79 -30.55 -23.95
CA GLN A 155 3.71 -29.84 -24.66
C GLN A 155 2.46 -30.73 -24.80
N ILE A 156 1.31 -30.24 -24.35
CA ILE A 156 -0.02 -30.79 -24.69
C ILE A 156 -0.93 -29.62 -25.08
N ASP A 157 -1.56 -29.74 -26.25
CA ASP A 157 -2.54 -28.81 -26.82
C ASP A 157 -3.80 -28.76 -25.94
N VAL A 158 -4.17 -27.56 -25.46
CA VAL A 158 -5.39 -27.35 -24.67
C VAL A 158 -6.16 -26.12 -25.10
N ASP A 159 -7.47 -26.28 -24.94
CA ASP A 159 -8.59 -25.50 -25.43
C ASP A 159 -8.56 -24.01 -25.09
N LYS A 160 -8.97 -23.18 -26.06
CA LYS A 160 -8.73 -21.73 -26.15
C LYS A 160 -9.72 -20.84 -25.37
N SER A 161 -10.51 -21.38 -24.45
CA SER A 161 -11.68 -20.65 -23.90
C SER A 161 -11.43 -19.87 -22.59
N CYS A 162 -10.26 -20.02 -21.95
CA CYS A 162 -9.87 -19.22 -20.80
C CYS A 162 -9.13 -17.96 -21.31
N GLN A 163 -9.76 -16.79 -21.24
CA GLN A 163 -9.13 -15.51 -21.56
C GLN A 163 -7.78 -15.39 -20.86
N GLN A 164 -6.71 -15.27 -21.66
CA GLN A 164 -5.36 -14.99 -21.17
C GLN A 164 -5.34 -13.62 -20.51
N VAL A 165 -5.57 -13.59 -19.20
CA VAL A 165 -5.15 -12.45 -18.39
C VAL A 165 -3.63 -12.58 -18.29
N ASP A 166 -2.93 -11.66 -18.95
CA ASP A 166 -1.47 -11.53 -18.87
C ASP A 166 -1.03 -11.58 -17.41
N GLY A 167 -0.07 -12.45 -17.08
CA GLY A 167 0.63 -12.36 -15.79
C GLY A 167 0.87 -13.63 -15.00
N GLY A 168 0.65 -14.83 -15.55
CA GLY A 168 0.88 -16.08 -14.77
C GLY A 168 -0.10 -16.25 -13.60
N VAL A 169 0.05 -17.31 -12.81
CA VAL A 169 -0.85 -17.60 -11.68
C VAL A 169 -0.13 -17.38 -10.36
N LYS A 170 -0.63 -16.45 -9.54
CA LYS A 170 -0.11 -16.24 -8.18
C LYS A 170 -0.32 -17.49 -7.31
N PHE A 171 0.69 -17.86 -6.55
CA PHE A 171 0.68 -19.02 -5.64
C PHE A 171 1.51 -18.74 -4.38
N GLY A 172 1.15 -19.38 -3.26
CA GLY A 172 1.90 -19.31 -2.00
C GLY A 172 1.70 -17.99 -1.25
N LYS A 173 2.66 -17.61 -0.41
CA LYS A 173 2.60 -16.36 0.37
C LYS A 173 2.83 -15.15 -0.55
N TRP A 174 2.05 -14.10 -0.33
CA TRP A 174 2.08 -12.88 -1.11
C TRP A 174 1.98 -11.62 -0.26
N ILE A 175 2.66 -10.59 -0.73
CA ILE A 175 2.48 -9.21 -0.26
C ILE A 175 2.02 -8.38 -1.46
N GLU A 176 0.87 -7.73 -1.32
CA GLU A 176 0.32 -6.79 -2.32
C GLU A 176 0.33 -5.37 -1.81
N LEU A 177 0.38 -4.40 -2.73
CA LEU A 177 0.32 -2.98 -2.39
C LEU A 177 -1.13 -2.49 -2.40
N HIS A 178 -1.47 -1.61 -1.48
CA HIS A 178 -2.73 -0.86 -1.52
C HIS A 178 -2.77 0.07 -2.73
N ASP A 179 -3.97 0.36 -3.24
CA ASP A 179 -4.10 1.27 -4.37
C ASP A 179 -3.63 2.69 -4.05
N GLY A 180 -3.80 3.13 -2.81
CA GLY A 180 -3.24 4.37 -2.29
C GLY A 180 -1.79 4.28 -1.79
N PHE A 181 -1.03 3.23 -2.14
CA PHE A 181 0.35 3.08 -1.65
C PHE A 181 1.20 4.29 -2.07
N MET A 182 1.75 4.99 -1.08
CA MET A 182 2.58 6.18 -1.29
C MET A 182 3.59 6.35 -0.14
N ASN A 183 4.53 7.27 -0.28
CA ASN A 183 5.56 7.54 0.73
C ASN A 183 4.99 7.80 2.15
N SER A 184 3.83 8.47 2.22
CA SER A 184 3.09 8.72 3.45
C SER A 184 2.34 7.47 3.92
N SER A 185 1.56 6.83 3.03
CA SER A 185 0.72 5.68 3.38
C SER A 185 1.23 4.39 2.74
N GLN A 186 2.09 3.67 3.46
CA GLN A 186 2.65 2.40 3.02
C GLN A 186 1.79 1.23 3.53
N VAL A 187 0.65 1.02 2.89
CA VAL A 187 -0.28 -0.07 3.23
C VAL A 187 -0.05 -1.27 2.32
N THR A 188 0.11 -2.43 2.93
CA THR A 188 0.31 -3.71 2.22
C THR A 188 -0.69 -4.76 2.69
N PHE A 189 -1.03 -5.70 1.81
CA PHE A 189 -1.89 -6.83 2.09
C PHE A 189 -1.05 -8.10 2.10
N HIS A 190 -1.06 -8.83 3.21
CA HIS A 190 -0.26 -10.03 3.42
C HIS A 190 -1.19 -11.23 3.47
N GLY A 191 -0.95 -12.26 2.67
CA GLY A 191 -1.78 -13.45 2.71
C GLY A 191 -1.26 -14.54 1.79
N GLN A 192 -2.15 -15.45 1.41
CA GLN A 192 -1.81 -16.58 0.56
C GLN A 192 -2.69 -16.63 -0.69
N TYR A 193 -2.07 -17.04 -1.79
CA TYR A 193 -2.72 -17.40 -3.03
C TYR A 193 -2.67 -18.92 -3.26
N GLU A 194 -3.76 -19.47 -3.78
CA GLU A 194 -3.83 -20.82 -4.34
C GLU A 194 -4.55 -20.75 -5.68
N ASN A 195 -3.92 -21.27 -6.74
CA ASN A 195 -4.44 -21.21 -8.11
C ASN A 195 -4.88 -19.80 -8.56
N GLY A 196 -4.13 -18.78 -8.14
CA GLY A 196 -4.41 -17.38 -8.49
C GLY A 196 -5.54 -16.76 -7.68
N ARG A 197 -6.05 -17.44 -6.65
CA ARG A 197 -7.11 -16.96 -5.76
C ARG A 197 -6.58 -16.69 -4.36
N LYS A 198 -7.04 -15.61 -3.73
CA LYS A 198 -6.75 -15.34 -2.31
C LYS A 198 -7.46 -16.38 -1.44
N VAL A 199 -6.72 -16.98 -0.51
CA VAL A 199 -7.23 -17.97 0.44
C VAL A 199 -6.82 -17.61 1.87
N ASN A 200 -7.51 -18.21 2.84
CA ASN A 200 -7.21 -18.10 4.26
C ASN A 200 -7.20 -16.64 4.77
N ARG A 201 -6.41 -16.38 5.81
CA ARG A 201 -6.25 -15.07 6.42
C ARG A 201 -5.47 -14.14 5.49
N TRP A 202 -6.00 -12.92 5.33
CA TRP A 202 -5.32 -11.79 4.73
C TRP A 202 -5.26 -10.65 5.73
N ASP A 203 -4.06 -10.19 6.05
CA ASP A 203 -3.81 -9.10 6.98
C ASP A 203 -3.47 -7.80 6.24
N ILE A 204 -3.93 -6.69 6.80
CA ILE A 204 -3.64 -5.34 6.28
C ILE A 204 -2.59 -4.72 7.19
N ILE A 205 -1.39 -4.49 6.64
CA ILE A 205 -0.24 -3.99 7.36
C ILE A 205 0.05 -2.55 6.94
N LEU A 206 -0.04 -1.62 7.88
CA LEU A 206 0.43 -0.24 7.71
C LEU A 206 1.87 -0.14 8.21
N ASN A 207 2.79 0.23 7.31
CA ASN A 207 4.17 0.57 7.69
C ASN A 207 4.26 2.08 7.95
N LYS A 208 4.41 2.45 9.23
CA LYS A 208 4.57 3.86 9.64
C LYS A 208 5.94 4.05 10.29
N ASN A 209 6.79 4.86 9.66
CA ASN A 209 8.15 5.14 10.13
C ASN A 209 8.99 3.87 10.37
N GLY A 210 8.86 2.88 9.48
CA GLY A 210 9.57 1.59 9.59
C GLY A 210 8.97 0.62 10.60
N LYS A 211 7.85 0.97 11.26
CA LYS A 211 7.11 0.07 12.14
C LYS A 211 5.88 -0.46 11.43
N GLN A 212 5.78 -1.78 11.34
CA GLN A 212 4.60 -2.46 10.83
C GLN A 212 3.52 -2.56 11.90
N GLN A 213 2.29 -2.22 11.53
CA GLN A 213 1.12 -2.35 12.38
C GLN A 213 0.02 -3.05 11.59
N SER A 214 -0.53 -4.14 12.13
CA SER A 214 -1.76 -4.73 11.60
C SER A 214 -2.93 -3.80 11.92
N ILE A 215 -3.63 -3.35 10.88
CA ILE A 215 -4.75 -2.40 10.96
C ILE A 215 -6.06 -2.98 10.44
N GLY A 216 -6.03 -4.20 9.92
CA GLY A 216 -7.24 -4.86 9.44
C GLY A 216 -6.98 -6.19 8.75
N GLY A 217 -7.93 -6.62 7.92
CA GLY A 217 -7.89 -7.91 7.24
C GLY A 217 -9.11 -8.77 7.51
N GLY A 218 -9.08 -10.00 7.01
CA GLY A 218 -10.17 -10.97 7.16
C GLY A 218 -9.84 -12.30 6.50
N PHE A 219 -10.84 -13.17 6.37
CA PHE A 219 -10.68 -14.51 5.83
C PHE A 219 -11.37 -14.67 4.47
N TYR A 220 -10.64 -15.26 3.53
CA TYR A 220 -11.21 -15.81 2.30
C TYR A 220 -11.43 -17.31 2.46
N ASP A 221 -12.61 -17.76 2.07
CA ASP A 221 -12.91 -19.17 1.96
C ASP A 221 -12.35 -19.75 0.67
N TYR A 222 -11.76 -20.93 0.77
CA TYR A 222 -11.45 -21.74 -0.38
C TYR A 222 -12.63 -22.66 -0.64
N LYS A 223 -13.55 -22.22 -1.50
CA LYS A 223 -14.57 -23.12 -2.06
C LYS A 223 -14.13 -23.60 -3.42
N GLU A 224 -13.99 -24.92 -3.55
CA GLU A 224 -13.97 -25.58 -4.84
C GLU A 224 -15.37 -25.45 -5.45
N GLY A 225 -15.48 -24.61 -6.47
CA GLY A 225 -16.72 -24.33 -7.18
C GLY A 225 -16.40 -23.71 -8.53
N GLU A 226 -17.32 -23.89 -9.48
CA GLU A 226 -17.20 -23.41 -10.87
C GLU A 226 -17.22 -21.88 -10.96
N ASP A 227 -17.81 -21.21 -9.96
CA ASP A 227 -17.80 -19.77 -9.86
C ASP A 227 -16.48 -19.33 -9.20
N TYR A 228 -15.54 -18.86 -10.02
CA TYR A 228 -14.18 -18.43 -9.64
C TYR A 228 -14.15 -17.18 -8.72
N SER A 229 -15.26 -16.82 -8.09
CA SER A 229 -15.37 -15.64 -7.24
C SER A 229 -14.69 -15.84 -5.87
N LEU A 230 -13.90 -14.84 -5.45
CA LEU A 230 -13.25 -14.81 -4.14
C LEU A 230 -14.31 -14.63 -3.05
N VAL A 231 -14.46 -15.57 -2.11
CA VAL A 231 -15.50 -15.50 -1.08
C VAL A 231 -14.94 -15.02 0.26
N LYS A 232 -15.21 -13.77 0.63
CA LYS A 232 -14.99 -13.23 1.97
C LYS A 232 -15.96 -13.87 2.96
N LEU A 233 -15.43 -14.27 4.11
CA LEU A 233 -16.19 -14.82 5.24
C LEU A 233 -15.76 -14.23 6.59
N GLY A 234 -16.71 -14.24 7.53
CA GLY A 234 -16.48 -13.93 8.94
C GLY A 234 -16.17 -12.46 9.18
N ASN A 235 -15.44 -12.18 10.25
CA ASN A 235 -15.10 -10.81 10.64
C ASN A 235 -14.05 -10.20 9.71
N TRP A 236 -14.32 -8.98 9.24
CA TRP A 236 -13.47 -8.20 8.37
C TRP A 236 -13.26 -6.80 8.92
N ILE A 237 -12.06 -6.27 8.68
CA ILE A 237 -11.75 -4.85 8.77
C ILE A 237 -11.23 -4.41 7.40
N GLU A 238 -11.97 -3.55 6.73
CA GLU A 238 -11.66 -2.99 5.42
C GLU A 238 -11.14 -1.56 5.56
N LEU A 239 -10.42 -1.08 4.56
CA LEU A 239 -10.02 0.32 4.45
C LEU A 239 -11.00 1.05 3.55
N ASP A 240 -11.13 2.35 3.78
CA ASP A 240 -11.78 3.26 2.84
C ASP A 240 -10.93 3.48 1.60
N ASP A 241 -11.57 3.74 0.45
CA ASP A 241 -10.86 4.01 -0.80
C ASP A 241 -9.98 5.27 -0.69
N GLY A 242 -10.38 6.22 0.15
CA GLY A 242 -9.62 7.41 0.50
C GLY A 242 -8.54 7.19 1.55
N PHE A 243 -8.26 5.94 1.96
CA PHE A 243 -7.31 5.65 3.05
C PHE A 243 -5.92 6.21 2.75
N ASN A 244 -5.49 7.16 3.58
CA ASN A 244 -4.17 7.77 3.53
C ASN A 244 -3.76 8.27 4.92
N ASP A 245 -2.58 8.87 5.04
CA ASP A 245 -2.08 9.36 6.33
C ASP A 245 -3.01 10.34 7.04
N PHE A 246 -3.75 11.17 6.30
CA PHE A 246 -4.67 12.18 6.83
C PHE A 246 -6.09 11.65 7.00
N CYS A 247 -6.41 10.51 6.40
CA CYS A 247 -7.72 9.89 6.46
C CYS A 247 -7.57 8.37 6.61
N GLN A 248 -7.58 7.86 7.83
CA GLN A 248 -7.51 6.42 8.10
C GLN A 248 -8.89 5.93 8.54
N ILE A 249 -9.81 5.82 7.58
CA ILE A 249 -11.14 5.25 7.83
C ILE A 249 -11.06 3.74 7.63
N THR A 250 -11.57 2.99 8.60
CA THR A 250 -11.77 1.55 8.48
C THR A 250 -13.23 1.17 8.68
N TYR A 251 -13.64 0.07 8.06
CA TYR A 251 -14.98 -0.50 8.17
C TYR A 251 -14.87 -1.90 8.77
N GLN A 252 -15.50 -2.13 9.92
CA GLN A 252 -15.50 -3.42 10.58
C GLN A 252 -16.89 -4.04 10.57
N GLY A 253 -16.98 -5.32 10.24
CA GLY A 253 -18.22 -6.08 10.35
C GLY A 253 -18.03 -7.51 9.88
N GLU A 254 -19.14 -8.18 9.56
CA GLU A 254 -19.12 -9.59 9.14
C GLU A 254 -19.51 -9.74 7.67
N TYR A 255 -18.84 -10.67 7.01
CA TYR A 255 -19.20 -11.18 5.69
C TYR A 255 -19.79 -12.59 5.79
N LEU A 256 -20.88 -12.82 5.06
CA LEU A 256 -21.44 -14.13 4.80
C LEU A 256 -21.57 -14.32 3.28
N LYS A 257 -20.76 -15.23 2.71
CA LYS A 257 -20.71 -15.52 1.27
C LYS A 257 -20.60 -14.24 0.42
N ASN A 258 -19.56 -13.43 0.65
CA ASN A 258 -19.35 -12.12 0.00
C ASN A 258 -20.37 -11.01 0.28
N LYS A 259 -21.39 -11.26 1.10
CA LYS A 259 -22.36 -10.23 1.48
C LYS A 259 -22.00 -9.68 2.85
N LYS A 260 -21.98 -8.35 2.99
CA LYS A 260 -21.89 -7.69 4.30
C LYS A 260 -23.18 -7.99 5.06
N VAL A 261 -23.09 -8.53 6.27
CA VAL A 261 -24.27 -8.85 7.09
C VAL A 261 -24.13 -8.26 8.48
N GLY A 262 -25.26 -8.09 9.17
CA GLY A 262 -25.27 -7.66 10.56
C GLY A 262 -24.74 -6.24 10.76
N ARG A 263 -24.12 -6.00 11.92
CA ARG A 263 -23.59 -4.68 12.29
C ARG A 263 -22.27 -4.41 11.58
N TRP A 264 -22.21 -3.26 10.93
CA TRP A 264 -20.99 -2.70 10.38
C TRP A 264 -20.73 -1.33 11.00
N ASP A 265 -19.53 -1.15 11.55
CA ASP A 265 -19.08 0.08 12.19
C ASP A 265 -17.96 0.72 11.36
N SER A 266 -17.97 2.05 11.29
CA SER A 266 -16.90 2.83 10.64
C SER A 266 -16.06 3.51 11.71
N TYR A 267 -14.75 3.37 11.64
CA TYR A 267 -13.81 3.98 12.57
C TYR A 267 -12.91 4.95 11.82
N PHE A 268 -12.86 6.19 12.31
CA PHE A 268 -11.88 7.16 11.84
C PHE A 268 -10.69 7.22 12.80
N GLN A 269 -9.50 6.87 12.31
CA GLN A 269 -8.23 6.99 13.01
C GLN A 269 -7.35 8.06 12.34
N GLY A 270 -7.80 9.33 12.35
CA GLY A 270 -6.92 10.43 11.91
C GLY A 270 -5.59 10.46 12.67
N ILE A 271 -4.55 11.06 12.06
CA ILE A 271 -3.22 11.22 12.66
C ILE A 271 -3.34 11.51 14.16
N GLN A 272 -2.51 10.83 14.95
CA GLN A 272 -2.19 10.98 16.38
C GLN A 272 -2.08 12.41 16.95
N MET A 273 -2.41 13.43 16.17
CA MET A 273 -2.37 14.82 16.55
C MET A 273 -3.62 15.29 17.30
N TYR A 274 -3.99 14.57 18.36
CA TYR A 274 -4.31 15.22 19.63
C TYR A 274 -4.46 14.15 20.72
N ILE A 275 -3.37 13.93 21.43
CA ILE A 275 -3.36 13.27 22.75
C ILE A 275 -4.27 14.01 23.77
N VAL A 276 -4.86 15.15 23.40
CA VAL A 276 -5.86 15.89 24.17
C VAL A 276 -7.32 15.49 23.86
N TYR A 277 -7.62 14.87 22.70
CA TYR A 277 -8.97 14.32 22.42
C TYR A 277 -9.12 12.84 22.82
N LYS A 278 -8.15 12.27 23.55
CA LYS A 278 -8.16 10.87 24.03
C LYS A 278 -9.40 10.46 24.85
N GLN A 279 -10.28 11.39 25.21
CA GLN A 279 -11.56 11.12 25.89
C GLN A 279 -12.80 11.33 25.03
N GLN A 280 -12.70 11.95 23.85
CA GLN A 280 -13.85 12.12 22.97
C GLN A 280 -13.93 10.94 22.01
N LYS A 281 -14.84 10.02 22.39
CA LYS A 281 -15.60 9.08 21.57
C LYS A 281 -15.08 8.96 20.13
N GLN A 282 -14.46 7.83 19.80
CA GLN A 282 -14.23 7.42 18.40
C GLN A 282 -15.44 7.83 17.57
N ILE A 283 -15.24 8.61 16.50
CA ILE A 283 -16.32 8.92 15.57
C ILE A 283 -16.70 7.57 14.96
N ARG A 284 -17.87 7.09 15.34
CA ARG A 284 -18.42 5.80 14.91
C ARG A 284 -19.53 6.08 13.92
N GLY A 285 -19.24 5.82 12.65
CA GLY A 285 -20.26 5.64 11.63
C GLY A 285 -20.82 4.21 11.68
N GLY A 286 -21.66 3.87 10.70
CA GLY A 286 -22.11 2.50 10.49
C GLY A 286 -23.61 2.29 10.65
N GLY A 287 -24.04 1.03 10.53
CA GLY A 287 -25.42 0.61 10.56
C GLY A 287 -25.57 -0.90 10.40
N LEU A 288 -26.76 -1.36 10.05
CA LEU A 288 -27.06 -2.78 9.88
C LEU A 288 -27.20 -3.13 8.40
N TYR A 289 -26.65 -4.27 8.00
CA TYR A 289 -26.98 -4.95 6.77
C TYR A 289 -27.95 -6.10 7.06
N ASN A 290 -28.93 -6.32 6.18
CA ASN A 290 -29.79 -7.49 6.21
C ASN A 290 -29.07 -8.73 5.63
N GLU A 291 -29.74 -9.89 5.65
CA GLU A 291 -29.20 -11.17 5.16
C GLU A 291 -28.91 -11.17 3.64
N ASN A 292 -29.55 -10.26 2.89
CA ASN A 292 -29.33 -10.07 1.47
C ASN A 292 -28.11 -9.19 1.15
N GLY A 293 -27.47 -8.60 2.16
CA GLY A 293 -26.35 -7.68 1.98
C GLY A 293 -26.75 -6.24 1.71
N GLN A 294 -28.01 -5.88 1.95
CA GLN A 294 -28.53 -4.54 1.76
C GLN A 294 -28.53 -3.77 3.08
N LYS A 295 -28.24 -2.48 3.02
CA LYS A 295 -28.34 -1.60 4.19
C LYS A 295 -29.79 -1.54 4.70
N HIS A 296 -29.96 -1.64 6.00
CA HIS A 296 -31.26 -1.64 6.67
C HIS A 296 -31.19 -0.88 8.00
N GLY A 297 -32.30 -0.24 8.40
CA GLY A 297 -32.44 0.45 9.68
C GLY A 297 -31.65 1.76 9.75
N LYS A 298 -31.30 2.21 10.96
CA LYS A 298 -30.58 3.48 11.16
C LYS A 298 -29.11 3.37 10.77
N TRP A 299 -28.62 4.40 10.09
CA TRP A 299 -27.24 4.52 9.61
C TRP A 299 -26.65 5.88 9.92
N THR A 300 -25.36 5.88 10.25
CA THR A 300 -24.51 7.08 10.27
C THR A 300 -23.47 6.93 9.16
N LEU A 301 -23.64 7.66 8.07
CA LEU A 301 -22.72 7.68 6.94
C LEU A 301 -21.66 8.76 7.14
N LEU A 302 -20.43 8.46 6.75
CA LEU A 302 -19.38 9.48 6.58
C LEU A 302 -19.58 10.13 5.20
N SER A 303 -19.23 11.41 5.05
CA SER A 303 -19.25 12.06 3.74
C SER A 303 -18.15 11.53 2.82
N ASP A 304 -18.34 11.61 1.50
CA ASP A 304 -17.29 11.18 0.54
C ASP A 304 -15.99 11.98 0.68
N ASN A 305 -16.13 13.22 1.19
CA ASN A 305 -15.03 14.10 1.54
C ASN A 305 -14.77 14.09 3.05
N PHE A 306 -14.91 12.94 3.71
CA PHE A 306 -14.62 12.84 5.13
C PHE A 306 -13.11 12.86 5.34
N PHE A 307 -12.59 13.99 5.78
CA PHE A 307 -11.20 14.15 6.19
C PHE A 307 -11.14 15.06 7.41
N ILE A 308 -9.95 15.23 7.97
CA ILE A 308 -9.74 15.94 9.24
C ILE A 308 -10.35 17.36 9.29
N TYR A 309 -10.53 18.04 8.15
CA TYR A 309 -11.13 19.38 8.08
C TYR A 309 -12.60 19.37 7.64
N ASN A 310 -13.17 18.21 7.32
CA ASN A 310 -14.52 18.06 6.83
C ASN A 310 -15.20 16.82 7.43
N LEU A 311 -15.38 16.86 8.75
CA LEU A 311 -16.00 15.80 9.52
C LEU A 311 -17.54 15.90 9.45
N ILE A 312 -18.10 15.62 8.26
CA ILE A 312 -19.54 15.61 8.02
C ILE A 312 -20.06 14.18 8.07
N THR A 313 -21.11 13.97 8.85
CA THR A 313 -21.84 12.70 8.88
C THR A 313 -23.31 12.92 8.52
N TYR A 314 -23.92 11.90 7.92
CA TYR A 314 -25.34 11.88 7.60
C TYR A 314 -26.02 10.78 8.40
N ILE A 315 -27.08 11.13 9.13
CA ILE A 315 -27.83 10.19 9.97
C ILE A 315 -29.22 10.04 9.38
N GLY A 316 -29.62 8.81 9.11
CA GLY A 316 -30.94 8.52 8.55
C GLY A 316 -31.23 7.03 8.57
N SER A 317 -32.22 6.60 7.80
CA SER A 317 -32.60 5.19 7.74
C SER A 317 -32.51 4.65 6.32
N PHE A 318 -32.19 3.36 6.23
CA PHE A 318 -32.26 2.57 5.01
C PHE A 318 -33.38 1.54 5.09
N GLN A 319 -34.03 1.28 3.95
CA GLN A 319 -34.93 0.16 3.74
C GLN A 319 -34.56 -0.49 2.41
N ASP A 320 -34.27 -1.80 2.44
CA ASP A 320 -33.91 -2.60 1.27
C ASP A 320 -32.77 -2.02 0.42
N GLY A 321 -31.82 -1.35 1.09
CA GLY A 321 -30.66 -0.73 0.45
C GLY A 321 -30.89 0.71 -0.01
N GLU A 322 -32.10 1.23 0.06
CA GLU A 322 -32.44 2.61 -0.32
C GLU A 322 -32.56 3.54 0.89
N LYS A 323 -32.16 4.80 0.71
CA LYS A 323 -32.32 5.84 1.73
C LYS A 323 -33.80 6.20 1.84
N VAL A 324 -34.34 6.17 3.06
CA VAL A 324 -35.74 6.53 3.33
C VAL A 324 -35.84 7.59 4.42
N GLY A 325 -36.92 8.37 4.38
CA GLY A 325 -37.20 9.43 5.35
C GLY A 325 -36.28 10.64 5.24
N GLN A 326 -36.24 11.44 6.31
CA GLN A 326 -35.35 12.59 6.41
C GLN A 326 -33.96 12.16 6.87
N TRP A 327 -32.94 12.84 6.33
CA TRP A 327 -31.53 12.62 6.67
C TRP A 327 -30.95 13.86 7.32
N ASP A 328 -30.51 13.71 8.57
CA ASP A 328 -29.88 14.77 9.33
C ASP A 328 -28.41 14.88 8.93
N THR A 329 -27.94 16.11 8.71
CA THR A 329 -26.53 16.40 8.46
C THR A 329 -25.89 16.91 9.75
N MET A 330 -24.91 16.16 10.26
CA MET A 330 -24.15 16.56 11.44
C MET A 330 -22.73 16.92 11.03
N LYS A 331 -22.40 18.21 11.15
CA LYS A 331 -21.03 18.72 10.98
C LYS A 331 -20.35 18.76 12.34
N ILE A 332 -19.29 17.97 12.50
CA ILE A 332 -18.45 18.01 13.69
C ILE A 332 -17.49 19.19 13.51
N GLN A 333 -17.76 20.30 14.19
CA GLN A 333 -16.86 21.45 14.21
C GLN A 333 -15.77 21.22 15.26
N ILE A 334 -14.51 21.30 14.83
CA ILE A 334 -13.39 21.31 15.77
C ILE A 334 -13.22 22.76 16.22
N GLN A 335 -13.70 23.07 17.44
CA GLN A 335 -13.44 24.38 18.05
C GLN A 335 -11.92 24.55 18.16
N ASP A 336 -11.37 25.59 17.51
CA ASP A 336 -9.94 25.92 17.34
C ASP A 336 -9.23 25.42 16.05
N ASP A 337 -9.96 25.25 14.94
CA ASP A 337 -9.39 24.96 13.61
C ASP A 337 -8.13 25.78 13.28
N ASN A 338 -8.14 27.09 13.56
CA ASN A 338 -7.01 27.98 13.28
C ASN A 338 -5.78 27.69 14.14
N LEU A 339 -5.96 27.39 15.44
CA LEU A 339 -4.84 27.12 16.35
C LEU A 339 -4.21 25.75 16.05
N ILE A 340 -5.04 24.79 15.70
CA ILE A 340 -4.61 23.43 15.33
C ILE A 340 -3.88 23.49 13.99
N PHE A 341 -4.43 24.18 12.99
CA PHE A 341 -3.78 24.39 11.69
C PHE A 341 -2.45 25.13 11.82
N GLU A 342 -2.40 26.23 12.58
CA GLU A 342 -1.16 26.98 12.80
C GLU A 342 -0.08 26.12 13.47
N LYS A 343 -0.46 25.29 14.45
CA LYS A 343 0.47 24.36 15.11
C LYS A 343 0.91 23.23 14.18
N MET A 344 0.00 22.67 13.38
CA MET A 344 0.30 21.63 12.37
C MET A 344 1.30 22.14 11.36
N TYR A 345 1.00 23.29 10.77
CA TYR A 345 1.81 23.90 9.74
C TYR A 345 3.21 24.23 10.27
N LYS A 346 3.29 24.75 11.51
CA LYS A 346 4.58 24.96 12.18
C LYS A 346 5.34 23.66 12.42
N ILE A 347 4.69 22.59 12.89
CA ILE A 347 5.35 21.29 13.11
C ILE A 347 5.84 20.69 11.79
N LEU A 348 5.04 20.76 10.72
CA LEU A 348 5.43 20.28 9.39
C LEU A 348 6.63 21.06 8.85
N ILE A 349 6.61 22.40 8.95
CA ILE A 349 7.74 23.25 8.56
C ILE A 349 8.98 22.91 9.39
N ILE A 350 8.85 22.77 10.71
CA ILE A 350 9.96 22.43 11.60
C ILE A 350 10.54 21.05 11.23
N ASN A 351 9.69 20.05 11.01
CA ASN A 351 10.14 18.70 10.62
C ASN A 351 10.84 18.70 9.26
N GLN A 352 10.33 19.45 8.29
CA GLN A 352 10.97 19.60 6.99
C GLN A 352 12.32 20.33 7.11
N TRP A 353 12.38 21.38 7.93
CA TRP A 353 13.61 22.12 8.21
C TRP A 353 14.66 21.25 8.91
N ILE A 354 14.26 20.47 9.92
CA ILE A 354 15.13 19.50 10.60
C ILE A 354 15.66 18.45 9.61
N LYS A 355 14.81 17.87 8.76
CA LYS A 355 15.25 16.91 7.73
C LYS A 355 16.27 17.51 6.77
N ASN A 356 16.03 18.74 6.31
CA ASN A 356 16.96 19.46 5.44
C ASN A 356 18.31 19.70 6.12
N ILE A 357 18.32 20.04 7.42
CA ILE A 357 19.55 20.18 8.20
C ILE A 357 20.27 18.84 8.32
N LEU A 358 19.58 17.78 8.70
CA LEU A 358 20.17 16.45 8.86
C LEU A 358 20.77 15.93 7.53
N ASN A 359 20.11 16.19 6.40
CA ASN A 359 20.63 15.84 5.08
C ASN A 359 21.88 16.66 4.72
N LYS A 360 21.90 17.97 5.01
CA LYS A 360 23.11 18.80 4.87
C LYS A 360 24.24 18.35 5.80
N GLN A 361 23.91 17.88 7.01
CA GLN A 361 24.89 17.34 7.96
C GLN A 361 25.54 16.06 7.43
N LYS A 362 24.79 15.14 6.81
CA LYS A 362 25.37 13.94 6.18
C LYS A 362 26.37 14.27 5.06
N GLN A 363 26.22 15.41 4.41
CA GLN A 363 27.12 15.86 3.33
C GLN A 363 28.38 16.58 3.86
N MET A 364 28.38 17.11 5.08
CA MET A 364 29.52 17.85 5.65
C MET A 364 30.31 16.99 6.66
N LYS A 365 31.56 16.62 6.31
CA LYS A 365 32.51 15.87 7.16
C LYS A 365 33.07 16.65 8.38
N TYR A 366 32.28 17.48 9.07
CA TYR A 366 32.78 18.29 10.19
C TYR A 366 32.05 17.99 11.50
N SER A 367 32.66 17.20 12.38
CA SER A 367 32.09 16.83 13.69
C SER A 367 32.04 17.99 14.71
N ILE A 368 32.92 19.00 14.57
CA ILE A 368 33.09 20.07 15.56
C ILE A 368 31.97 21.14 15.49
N CYS A 369 31.33 21.35 14.34
CA CYS A 369 30.18 22.27 14.25
C CYS A 369 28.86 21.67 14.79
N ILE A 370 28.81 20.35 14.97
CA ILE A 370 27.58 19.62 15.28
C ILE A 370 27.14 19.86 16.74
N SER A 371 28.07 19.86 17.70
CA SER A 371 27.75 20.05 19.12
C SER A 371 27.22 21.47 19.40
N LYS A 372 27.78 22.50 18.76
CA LYS A 372 27.32 23.88 18.90
C LYS A 372 25.92 24.09 18.30
N PHE A 373 25.62 23.44 17.17
CA PHE A 373 24.30 23.52 16.57
C PHE A 373 23.24 22.79 17.41
N GLN A 374 23.56 21.60 17.95
CA GLN A 374 22.68 20.87 18.87
C GLN A 374 22.39 21.67 20.14
N GLN A 375 23.39 22.32 20.73
CA GLN A 375 23.20 23.22 21.87
C GLN A 375 22.29 24.41 21.53
N LEU A 376 22.48 25.03 20.37
CA LEU A 376 21.63 26.15 19.93
C LEU A 376 20.17 25.70 19.74
N LEU A 377 19.95 24.54 19.12
CA LEU A 377 18.62 23.96 18.94
C LEU A 377 17.95 23.67 20.29
N LEU A 378 18.70 23.10 21.24
CA LEU A 378 18.22 22.83 22.61
C LEU A 378 17.78 24.12 23.32
N ILE A 379 18.57 25.19 23.18
CA ILE A 379 18.24 26.51 23.75
C ILE A 379 16.96 27.09 23.12
N ILE A 380 16.80 26.96 21.80
CA ILE A 380 15.60 27.44 21.10
C ILE A 380 14.35 26.66 21.57
N ILE A 381 14.46 25.34 21.72
CA ILE A 381 13.38 24.49 22.24
C ILE A 381 13.02 24.90 23.68
N GLN A 382 14.01 25.05 24.56
CA GLN A 382 13.81 25.46 25.96
C GLN A 382 13.15 26.84 26.08
N LYS A 383 13.60 27.83 25.28
CA LYS A 383 12.99 29.17 25.28
C LYS A 383 11.55 29.15 24.79
N SER A 384 11.29 28.39 23.73
CA SER A 384 9.94 28.23 23.16
C SER A 384 8.99 27.56 24.14
N TYR A 385 9.47 26.51 24.83
CA TYR A 385 8.73 25.82 25.87
C TYR A 385 8.39 26.74 27.06
N SER A 386 9.36 27.50 27.56
CA SER A 386 9.15 28.47 28.64
C SER A 386 8.14 29.57 28.27
N ALA A 387 8.17 30.05 27.02
CA ALA A 387 7.19 31.01 26.52
C ALA A 387 5.77 30.42 26.47
N ILE A 388 5.64 29.15 26.08
CA ILE A 388 4.36 28.43 26.08
C ILE A 388 3.83 28.26 27.51
N GLN A 389 4.68 27.87 28.49
CA GLN A 389 4.27 27.74 29.89
C GLN A 389 3.80 29.07 30.49
N ASN A 390 4.49 30.17 30.16
CA ASN A 390 4.08 31.51 30.60
C ASN A 390 2.76 31.97 29.99
N LYS A 391 2.47 31.59 28.75
CA LYS A 391 1.18 31.89 28.12
C LYS A 391 0.06 31.03 28.72
N ARG A 392 0.35 29.76 29.07
CA ARG A 392 -0.56 28.84 29.77
C ARG A 392 -0.92 29.34 31.17
N SER A 393 0.05 29.78 31.97
CA SER A 393 -0.22 30.28 33.34
C SER A 393 -1.11 31.52 33.36
N LYS A 394 -1.01 32.36 32.32
CA LYS A 394 -1.91 33.53 32.12
C LYS A 394 -3.32 33.13 31.69
N LEU A 395 -3.47 32.07 30.88
CA LEU A 395 -4.76 31.56 30.43
C LEU A 395 -5.51 30.77 31.51
N LEU A 396 -4.80 29.94 32.29
CA LEU A 396 -5.37 29.19 33.41
C LEU A 396 -5.92 30.08 34.54
N LYS A 397 -5.37 31.29 34.71
CA LYS A 397 -5.90 32.30 35.64
C LYS A 397 -7.24 32.91 35.19
N LYS A 398 -7.68 32.68 33.95
CA LYS A 398 -8.88 33.30 33.35
C LYS A 398 -10.05 32.33 33.11
N GLN A 399 -9.89 31.01 33.31
CA GLN A 399 -10.96 30.03 33.06
C GLN A 399 -11.11 29.00 34.20
N LYS A 400 -12.34 28.56 34.47
CA LYS A 400 -12.66 27.53 35.48
C LYS A 400 -12.05 26.15 35.09
N PRO A 401 -11.71 25.30 36.08
CA PRO A 401 -10.75 24.23 35.91
C PRO A 401 -11.40 22.91 35.50
N TYR A 402 -11.60 22.68 34.20
CA TYR A 402 -11.69 21.32 33.68
C TYR A 402 -11.04 21.32 32.29
N ILE A 403 -10.14 20.35 32.07
CA ILE A 403 -9.37 20.11 30.84
C ILE A 403 -8.07 20.94 30.73
N MET A 404 -6.96 20.47 31.33
CA MET A 404 -5.61 20.65 30.76
C MET A 404 -4.50 20.01 31.64
N ILE A 405 -4.26 18.69 31.51
CA ILE A 405 -3.09 18.04 32.14
C ILE A 405 -2.07 17.47 31.13
N ASN A 406 -2.41 17.09 29.89
CA ASN A 406 -1.54 16.16 29.13
C ASN A 406 -0.71 16.67 27.95
N ILE A 407 -0.57 17.99 27.72
CA ILE A 407 0.27 18.51 26.60
C ILE A 407 1.79 18.43 26.92
N LEU A 408 2.16 18.18 28.17
CA LEU A 408 3.54 18.27 28.65
C LEU A 408 4.39 16.99 28.55
N ASN A 409 3.78 15.83 28.35
CA ASN A 409 4.51 14.54 28.36
C ASN A 409 5.04 14.12 26.97
N ILE A 410 4.94 14.98 25.96
CA ILE A 410 5.27 14.66 24.54
C ILE A 410 6.31 15.61 23.93
N LEU A 411 6.51 16.79 24.52
CA LEU A 411 7.69 17.62 24.25
C LEU A 411 8.82 17.16 25.16
#